data_AF-A0AAN1UVA6-F1
#
_entry.id   AF-A0AAN1UVA6-F1
#
_cell.length_a   1.000
_cell.length_b   1.000
_cell.length_c   1.000
_cell.angle_alpha   90.00
_cell.angle_beta   90.00
_cell.angle_gamma   90.00
#
_symmetry.space_group_name_H-M   'P 1'
#
loop_
_entity.id
_entity.type
_entity.pdbx_description
1 polymer ?
#
loop_
_entity_poly.entity_id
_entity_poly.type
_entity_poly.pdbx_seq_one_letter_code
_entity_poly.pdbx_strand_id
1 'polypeptide(L)'
;MGLFDRISRVVRANMNDLVSKAEDPEKILEQALMDMQEDLIQLRQAVATAIAGQKRIEQQMNQAQTQATSWQQRAQLALQKGQEDLARQALSRKKTFSETALALKTQLDQQAGQVDTLKRNLVALEGKIAEAKTKKDMLKARAQAAKAQEQLQGAVGRLGTNSSMAAFERMEEKVLQMEAKAQATAELAGTNLESQFAALEAGGDVEDELAAMKAQLAGGTTATTALPAGDPTPVNVSQSSSVDAELEALKRELDSL
;
A
#
# COMPACT_ATOMS: atom_id res chain seq x y z
N MET A 1 -40.63 -8.31 0.58
CA MET A 1 -39.45 -7.56 0.10
C MET A 1 -38.68 -7.05 1.30
N GLY A 2 -37.64 -7.77 1.71
CA GLY A 2 -36.90 -7.48 2.96
C GLY A 2 -35.94 -6.30 2.84
N LEU A 3 -35.57 -5.72 3.98
CA LEU A 3 -34.58 -4.63 4.10
C LEU A 3 -33.27 -4.96 3.35
N PHE A 4 -32.82 -6.22 3.41
CA PHE A 4 -31.67 -6.75 2.68
C PHE A 4 -31.75 -6.61 1.16
N ASP A 5 -32.96 -6.72 0.59
CA ASP A 5 -33.19 -6.62 -0.85
C ASP A 5 -33.25 -5.16 -1.32
N ARG A 6 -33.46 -4.23 -0.37
CA ARG A 6 -33.31 -2.79 -0.59
C ARG A 6 -31.85 -2.39 -0.49
N ILE A 7 -31.12 -2.91 0.50
CA ILE A 7 -29.66 -2.69 0.66
C ILE A 7 -28.89 -3.25 -0.55
N SER A 8 -29.18 -4.48 -1.00
CA SER A 8 -28.51 -5.08 -2.16
C SER A 8 -28.77 -4.30 -3.46
N ARG A 9 -29.98 -3.73 -3.60
CA ARG A 9 -30.40 -2.94 -4.75
C ARG A 9 -29.80 -1.55 -4.75
N VAL A 10 -29.67 -0.92 -3.59
CA VAL A 10 -28.94 0.35 -3.43
C VAL A 10 -27.46 0.15 -3.74
N VAL A 11 -26.84 -0.95 -3.29
CA VAL A 11 -25.45 -1.28 -3.61
C VAL A 11 -25.25 -1.55 -5.11
N ARG A 12 -26.15 -2.28 -5.77
CA ARG A 12 -26.04 -2.56 -7.23
C ARG A 12 -26.39 -1.37 -8.12
N ALA A 13 -27.41 -0.59 -7.78
CA ALA A 13 -27.85 0.55 -8.59
C ALA A 13 -26.89 1.74 -8.50
N ASN A 14 -26.25 1.95 -7.34
CA ASN A 14 -25.28 3.02 -7.17
C ASN A 14 -23.85 2.65 -7.56
N MET A 15 -23.48 1.37 -7.67
CA MET A 15 -22.14 0.99 -8.14
C MET A 15 -21.87 1.42 -9.59
N ASN A 16 -22.89 1.52 -10.44
CA ASN A 16 -22.67 1.86 -11.85
C ASN A 16 -22.51 3.38 -12.08
N ASP A 17 -23.11 4.22 -11.21
CA ASP A 17 -23.07 5.69 -11.31
C ASP A 17 -22.08 6.36 -10.32
N LEU A 18 -21.73 5.72 -9.19
CA LEU A 18 -20.73 6.26 -8.25
C LEU A 18 -19.29 5.91 -8.63
N VAL A 19 -19.04 4.84 -9.39
CA VAL A 19 -17.68 4.48 -9.83
C VAL A 19 -17.07 5.54 -10.76
N SER A 20 -17.90 6.32 -11.47
CA SER A 20 -17.45 7.40 -12.34
C SER A 20 -17.32 8.77 -11.65
N LYS A 21 -17.80 8.92 -10.40
CA LYS A 21 -17.89 10.20 -9.66
C LYS A 21 -17.36 10.21 -8.22
N ALA A 22 -16.94 9.07 -7.67
CA ALA A 22 -16.41 8.98 -6.32
C ALA A 22 -14.99 9.56 -6.24
N GLU A 23 -14.85 10.76 -5.69
CA GLU A 23 -13.54 11.41 -5.44
C GLU A 23 -12.66 10.65 -4.41
N ASP A 24 -13.21 9.70 -3.63
CA ASP A 24 -12.39 8.82 -2.78
C ASP A 24 -13.13 7.50 -2.40
N PRO A 25 -12.74 6.33 -2.95
CA PRO A 25 -13.38 5.05 -2.62
C PRO A 25 -13.19 4.66 -1.14
N GLU A 26 -12.15 5.17 -0.49
CA GLU A 26 -11.89 4.95 0.93
C GLU A 26 -13.00 5.55 1.81
N LYS A 27 -13.45 6.77 1.50
CA LYS A 27 -14.51 7.46 2.26
C LYS A 27 -15.86 6.76 2.16
N ILE A 28 -16.19 6.21 0.99
CA ILE A 28 -17.44 5.47 0.78
C ILE A 28 -17.46 4.20 1.63
N LEU A 29 -16.36 3.44 1.64
CA LEU A 29 -16.25 2.23 2.46
C LEU A 29 -16.27 2.54 3.96
N GLU A 30 -15.69 3.67 4.36
CA GLU A 30 -15.72 4.15 5.74
C GLU A 30 -17.13 4.55 6.18
N GLN A 31 -17.86 5.30 5.34
CA GLN A 31 -19.26 5.66 5.60
C GLN A 31 -20.14 4.41 5.69
N ALA A 32 -20.01 3.47 4.74
CA ALA A 32 -20.77 2.23 4.78
C ALA A 32 -20.52 1.42 6.06
N LEU A 33 -19.27 1.39 6.54
CA LEU A 33 -18.95 0.71 7.81
C LEU A 33 -19.56 1.44 9.02
N MET A 34 -19.59 2.78 9.01
CA MET A 34 -20.25 3.58 10.06
C MET A 34 -21.76 3.32 10.08
N ASP A 35 -22.42 3.35 8.92
CA ASP A 35 -23.86 3.08 8.80
C ASP A 35 -24.19 1.66 9.32
N MET A 36 -23.39 0.65 8.96
CA MET A 36 -23.57 -0.71 9.47
C MET A 36 -23.38 -0.81 11.00
N GLN A 37 -22.46 -0.02 11.58
CA GLN A 37 -22.26 0.03 13.03
C GLN A 37 -23.44 0.70 13.75
N GLU A 38 -24.02 1.75 13.15
CA GLU A 38 -25.21 2.40 13.68
C GLU A 38 -26.42 1.45 13.64
N ASP A 39 -26.64 0.76 12.52
CA ASP A 39 -27.65 -0.28 12.38
C ASP A 39 -27.48 -1.39 13.41
N LEU A 40 -26.23 -1.78 13.70
CA LEU A 40 -25.93 -2.77 14.75
C LEU A 40 -26.37 -2.29 16.13
N ILE A 41 -26.15 -1.02 16.46
CA ILE A 41 -26.57 -0.44 17.75
C ILE A 41 -28.10 -0.46 17.84
N GLN A 42 -28.80 -0.03 16.79
CA GLN A 42 -30.25 -0.02 16.75
C GLN A 42 -30.82 -1.45 16.87
N LEU A 43 -30.21 -2.42 16.17
CA LEU A 43 -30.61 -3.82 16.26
C LEU A 43 -30.38 -4.39 17.67
N ARG A 44 -29.24 -4.09 18.31
CA ARG A 44 -28.97 -4.49 19.70
C ARG A 44 -30.02 -3.95 20.66
N GLN A 45 -30.42 -2.69 20.51
CA GLN A 45 -31.49 -2.09 21.31
C GLN A 45 -32.82 -2.80 21.08
N ALA A 46 -33.21 -3.04 19.82
CA ALA A 46 -34.44 -3.74 19.48
C ALA A 46 -34.47 -5.18 20.05
N VAL A 47 -33.35 -5.92 19.96
CA VAL A 47 -33.19 -7.25 20.55
C VAL A 47 -33.33 -7.18 22.07
N ALA A 48 -32.70 -6.20 22.72
CA ALA A 48 -32.79 -6.02 24.17
C ALA A 48 -34.24 -5.72 24.62
N THR A 49 -34.96 -4.86 23.89
CA THR A 49 -36.38 -4.58 24.15
C THR A 49 -37.23 -5.84 23.98
N ALA A 50 -36.97 -6.65 22.96
CA ALA A 50 -37.69 -7.91 22.75
C ALA A 50 -37.43 -8.92 23.88
N ILE A 51 -36.18 -9.06 24.33
CA ILE A 51 -35.80 -9.90 25.48
C ILE A 51 -36.49 -9.40 26.77
N ALA A 52 -36.52 -8.08 26.98
CA ALA A 52 -37.20 -7.50 28.14
C ALA A 52 -38.71 -7.77 28.12
N GLY A 53 -39.35 -7.67 26.95
CA GLY A 53 -40.74 -8.05 26.74
C GLY A 53 -41.00 -9.52 27.07
N GLN A 54 -40.16 -10.42 26.58
CA GLN A 54 -40.24 -11.85 26.87
C GLN A 54 -40.14 -12.13 28.38
N LYS A 55 -39.13 -11.55 29.06
CA LYS A 55 -38.98 -11.69 30.52
C LYS A 55 -40.17 -11.17 31.31
N ARG A 56 -40.79 -10.08 30.85
CA ARG A 56 -41.99 -9.52 31.48
C ARG A 56 -43.16 -10.50 31.42
N ILE A 57 -43.37 -11.15 30.27
CA ILE A 57 -44.43 -12.17 30.10
C ILE A 57 -44.12 -13.39 30.98
N GLU A 58 -42.87 -13.84 31.00
CA GLU A 58 -42.43 -14.93 31.88
C GLU A 58 -42.71 -14.61 33.36
N GLN A 59 -42.40 -13.39 33.80
CA GLN A 59 -42.69 -12.95 35.16
C GLN A 59 -44.20 -12.94 35.45
N GLN A 60 -45.03 -12.45 34.52
CA GLN A 60 -46.49 -12.45 34.66
C GLN A 60 -47.05 -13.88 34.72
N MET A 61 -46.52 -14.79 33.90
CA MET A 61 -46.89 -16.21 33.90
C MET A 61 -46.55 -16.83 35.27
N ASN A 62 -45.35 -16.59 35.78
CA ASN A 62 -44.93 -17.08 37.09
C ASN A 62 -45.83 -16.54 38.22
N GLN A 63 -46.18 -15.25 38.18
CA GLN A 63 -47.11 -14.66 39.14
C GLN A 63 -48.49 -15.32 39.09
N ALA A 64 -49.05 -15.54 37.89
CA ALA A 64 -50.33 -16.24 37.73
C ALA A 64 -50.26 -17.68 38.27
N GLN A 65 -49.16 -18.39 38.03
CA GLN A 65 -48.92 -19.73 38.57
C GLN A 65 -48.87 -19.72 40.10
N THR A 66 -48.16 -18.78 40.71
CA THR A 66 -48.11 -18.61 42.18
C THR A 66 -49.50 -18.33 42.75
N GLN A 67 -50.29 -17.47 42.10
CA GLN A 67 -51.67 -17.20 42.52
C GLN A 67 -52.53 -18.46 42.45
N ALA A 68 -52.44 -19.24 41.37
CA ALA A 68 -53.16 -20.50 41.25
C ALA A 68 -52.80 -21.48 42.39
N THR A 69 -51.52 -21.60 42.73
CA THR A 69 -51.06 -22.42 43.86
C THR A 69 -51.58 -21.90 45.21
N SER A 70 -51.61 -20.58 45.42
CA SER A 70 -52.17 -19.99 46.64
C SER A 70 -53.66 -20.27 46.78
N TRP A 71 -54.43 -20.13 45.70
CA TRP A 71 -55.87 -20.48 45.69
C TRP A 71 -56.12 -21.97 45.90
N GLN A 72 -55.23 -22.84 45.39
CA GLN A 72 -55.27 -24.27 45.69
C GLN A 72 -55.09 -24.55 47.19
N GLN A 73 -54.11 -23.94 47.83
CA GLN A 73 -53.89 -24.08 49.28
C GLN A 73 -55.08 -23.57 50.09
N ARG A 74 -55.67 -22.43 49.69
CA ARG A 74 -56.89 -21.88 50.31
C ARG A 74 -58.08 -22.83 50.16
N ALA A 75 -58.26 -23.44 48.99
CA ALA A 75 -59.31 -24.42 48.77
C ALA A 75 -59.14 -25.65 49.67
N GLN A 76 -57.91 -26.17 49.81
CA GLN A 76 -57.60 -27.28 50.71
C GLN A 76 -57.91 -26.94 52.17
N LEU A 77 -57.53 -25.74 52.63
CA LEU A 77 -57.83 -25.26 53.97
C LEU A 77 -59.34 -25.12 54.22
N ALA A 78 -60.09 -24.60 53.25
CA ALA A 78 -61.54 -24.48 53.34
C ALA A 78 -62.23 -25.85 53.45
N LEU A 79 -61.78 -26.85 52.67
CA LEU A 79 -62.26 -28.23 52.77
C LEU A 79 -61.96 -28.86 54.13
N GLN A 80 -60.74 -28.66 54.66
CA GLN A 80 -60.37 -29.15 56.00
C GLN A 80 -61.28 -28.57 57.10
N LYS A 81 -61.79 -27.36 56.90
CA LYS A 81 -62.72 -26.68 57.82
C LYS A 81 -64.21 -26.97 57.52
N GLY A 82 -64.52 -27.86 56.58
CA GLY A 82 -65.89 -28.19 56.19
C GLY A 82 -66.63 -27.08 55.43
N GLN A 83 -65.93 -26.05 54.96
CA GLN A 83 -66.51 -24.91 54.24
C GLN A 83 -66.49 -25.16 52.72
N GLU A 84 -67.37 -26.04 52.25
CA GLU A 84 -67.39 -26.46 50.85
C GLU A 84 -67.63 -25.32 49.85
N ASP A 85 -68.53 -24.39 50.16
CA ASP A 85 -68.84 -23.27 49.25
C ASP A 85 -67.62 -22.35 49.06
N LEU A 86 -66.86 -22.11 50.13
CA LEU A 86 -65.62 -21.33 50.07
C LEU A 86 -64.53 -22.08 49.28
N ALA A 87 -64.46 -23.41 49.43
CA ALA A 87 -63.56 -24.24 48.65
C ALA A 87 -63.90 -24.20 47.15
N ARG A 88 -65.18 -24.28 46.77
CA ARG A 88 -65.61 -24.16 45.36
C ARG A 88 -65.23 -22.80 44.77
N GLN A 89 -65.42 -21.71 45.52
CA GLN A 89 -65.03 -20.37 45.08
C GLN A 89 -63.50 -20.25 44.90
N ALA A 90 -62.71 -20.78 45.84
CA ALA A 90 -61.25 -20.80 45.73
C ALA A 90 -60.77 -21.63 44.52
N LEU A 91 -61.40 -22.79 44.25
CA LEU A 91 -61.09 -23.60 43.07
C LEU A 91 -61.47 -22.90 41.76
N SER A 92 -62.57 -22.15 41.73
CA SER A 92 -62.93 -21.31 40.59
C SER A 92 -61.84 -20.27 40.30
N ARG A 93 -61.36 -19.55 41.34
CA ARG A 93 -60.25 -18.59 41.21
C ARG A 93 -58.96 -19.26 40.75
N LYS A 94 -58.61 -20.43 41.32
CA LYS A 94 -57.46 -21.24 40.88
C LYS A 94 -57.55 -21.49 39.37
N LYS A 95 -58.70 -21.97 38.89
CA LYS A 95 -58.92 -22.30 37.48
C LYS A 95 -58.65 -21.09 36.58
N THR A 96 -59.20 -19.92 36.92
CA THR A 96 -58.96 -18.67 36.17
C THR A 96 -57.47 -18.30 36.09
N PHE A 97 -56.74 -18.38 37.20
CA PHE A 97 -55.31 -18.09 37.20
C PHE A 97 -54.48 -19.14 36.47
N SER A 98 -54.87 -20.42 36.52
CA SER A 98 -54.23 -21.48 35.74
C SER A 98 -54.44 -21.29 34.23
N GLU A 99 -55.64 -20.93 33.80
CA GLU A 99 -55.93 -20.60 32.40
C GLU A 99 -55.12 -19.38 31.93
N THR A 100 -55.00 -18.36 32.79
CA THR A 100 -54.17 -17.18 32.52
C THR A 100 -52.69 -17.56 32.36
N ALA A 101 -52.16 -18.40 33.25
CA ALA A 101 -50.79 -18.88 33.17
C ALA A 101 -50.54 -19.68 31.87
N LEU A 102 -51.49 -20.53 31.47
CA LEU A 102 -51.41 -21.28 30.20
C LEU A 102 -51.40 -20.35 28.99
N ALA A 103 -52.27 -19.33 28.95
CA ALA A 103 -52.29 -18.36 27.85
C ALA A 103 -50.97 -17.58 27.75
N LEU A 104 -50.43 -17.13 28.89
CA LEU A 104 -49.13 -16.45 28.94
C LEU A 104 -47.97 -17.37 28.55
N LYS A 105 -48.03 -18.66 28.89
CA LYS A 105 -47.05 -19.66 28.45
C LYS A 105 -47.06 -19.80 26.93
N THR A 106 -48.22 -19.92 26.31
CA THR A 106 -48.33 -19.98 24.84
C THR A 106 -47.78 -18.72 24.18
N GLN A 107 -48.06 -17.55 24.75
CA GLN A 107 -47.50 -16.28 24.27
C GLN A 107 -45.98 -16.23 24.42
N LEU A 108 -45.44 -16.72 25.54
CA LEU A 108 -44.02 -16.79 25.81
C LEU A 108 -43.30 -17.70 24.80
N ASP A 109 -43.86 -18.88 24.54
CA ASP A 109 -43.29 -19.85 23.59
C ASP A 109 -43.25 -19.27 22.15
N GLN A 110 -44.29 -18.53 21.75
CA GLN A 110 -44.32 -17.83 20.45
C GLN A 110 -43.28 -16.71 20.37
N GLN A 111 -43.09 -15.94 21.45
CA GLN A 111 -42.08 -14.87 21.48
C GLN A 111 -40.65 -15.40 21.56
N ALA A 112 -40.42 -16.53 22.24
CA ALA A 112 -39.10 -17.14 22.36
C ALA A 112 -38.49 -17.43 20.99
N GLY A 113 -39.27 -17.98 20.07
CA GLY A 113 -38.83 -18.22 18.68
C GLY A 113 -38.43 -16.92 17.95
N GLN A 114 -39.21 -15.85 18.11
CA GLN A 114 -38.90 -14.55 17.50
C GLN A 114 -37.62 -13.93 18.07
N VAL A 115 -37.47 -13.96 19.39
CA VAL A 115 -36.28 -13.45 20.08
C VAL A 115 -35.03 -14.22 19.67
N ASP A 116 -35.12 -15.54 19.53
CA ASP A 116 -33.99 -16.36 19.08
C ASP A 116 -33.60 -16.08 17.63
N THR A 117 -34.57 -15.86 16.74
CA THR A 117 -34.29 -15.38 15.39
C THR A 117 -33.59 -14.02 15.39
N LEU A 118 -34.04 -13.08 16.23
CA LEU A 118 -33.41 -11.76 16.36
C LEU A 118 -31.96 -11.86 16.87
N LYS A 119 -31.69 -12.72 17.87
CA LYS A 119 -30.33 -12.99 18.36
C LYS A 119 -29.42 -13.57 17.28
N ARG A 120 -29.91 -14.55 16.51
CA ARG A 120 -29.14 -15.15 15.39
C ARG A 120 -28.83 -14.11 14.31
N ASN A 121 -29.80 -13.27 13.97
CA ASN A 121 -29.61 -12.19 13.01
C ASN A 121 -28.59 -11.16 13.50
N LEU A 122 -28.60 -10.85 14.80
CA LEU A 122 -27.61 -9.97 15.42
C LEU A 122 -26.19 -10.52 15.27
N VAL A 123 -25.97 -11.79 15.64
CA VAL A 123 -24.65 -12.45 15.50
C VAL A 123 -24.21 -12.49 14.03
N ALA A 124 -25.14 -12.78 13.11
CA ALA A 124 -24.84 -12.77 11.68
C ALA A 124 -24.45 -11.37 11.17
N LEU A 125 -25.09 -10.31 11.67
CA LEU A 125 -24.76 -8.93 11.32
C LEU A 125 -23.38 -8.54 11.87
N GLU A 126 -23.05 -8.93 13.11
CA GLU A 126 -21.73 -8.71 13.71
C GLU A 126 -20.62 -9.37 12.87
N GLY A 127 -20.84 -10.62 12.43
CA GLY A 127 -19.91 -11.33 11.55
C GLY A 127 -19.72 -10.60 10.21
N LYS A 128 -20.81 -10.15 9.58
CA LYS A 128 -20.74 -9.39 8.32
C LYS A 128 -20.02 -8.06 8.47
N ILE A 129 -20.17 -7.37 9.60
CA ILE A 129 -19.45 -6.12 9.90
C ILE A 129 -17.95 -6.40 10.05
N ALA A 130 -17.57 -7.48 10.72
CA ALA A 130 -16.18 -7.89 10.82
C ALA A 130 -15.57 -8.20 9.44
N GLU A 131 -16.29 -8.93 8.58
CA GLU A 131 -15.88 -9.17 7.19
C GLU A 131 -15.81 -7.88 6.36
N ALA A 132 -16.74 -6.94 6.55
CA ALA A 132 -16.73 -5.67 5.86
C ALA A 132 -15.50 -4.84 6.27
N LYS A 133 -15.13 -4.86 7.56
CA LYS A 133 -13.93 -4.19 8.08
C LYS A 133 -12.65 -4.75 7.46
N THR A 134 -12.49 -6.07 7.42
CA THR A 134 -11.30 -6.68 6.81
C THR A 134 -11.21 -6.39 5.31
N LYS A 135 -12.35 -6.41 4.61
CA LYS A 135 -12.41 -6.00 3.19
C LYS A 135 -12.06 -4.53 3.00
N LYS A 136 -12.53 -3.62 3.87
CA LYS A 136 -12.15 -2.20 3.84
C LYS A 136 -10.64 -2.05 3.95
N ASP A 137 -10.02 -2.69 4.93
CA ASP A 137 -8.59 -2.57 5.19
C ASP A 137 -7.75 -3.13 4.02
N MET A 138 -8.17 -4.27 3.44
CA MET A 138 -7.56 -4.82 2.23
C MET A 138 -7.66 -3.86 1.04
N LEU A 139 -8.85 -3.30 0.79
CA LEU A 139 -9.07 -2.38 -0.33
C LEU A 139 -8.29 -1.08 -0.16
N LYS A 140 -8.20 -0.56 1.07
CA LYS A 140 -7.38 0.60 1.42
C LYS A 140 -5.90 0.35 1.15
N ALA A 141 -5.35 -0.78 1.60
CA ALA A 141 -3.96 -1.15 1.32
C ALA A 141 -3.69 -1.28 -0.19
N ARG A 142 -4.62 -1.89 -0.93
CA ARG A 142 -4.51 -2.03 -2.39
C ARG A 142 -4.58 -0.68 -3.11
N ALA A 143 -5.45 0.22 -2.67
CA ALA A 143 -5.55 1.58 -3.20
C ALA A 143 -4.26 2.38 -2.93
N GLN A 144 -3.68 2.27 -1.74
CA GLN A 144 -2.40 2.89 -1.40
C GLN A 144 -1.24 2.35 -2.26
N ALA A 145 -1.16 1.04 -2.45
CA ALA A 145 -0.17 0.41 -3.32
C ALA A 145 -0.31 0.87 -4.77
N ALA A 146 -1.54 0.92 -5.30
CA ALA A 146 -1.82 1.42 -6.65
C ALA A 146 -1.41 2.89 -6.80
N LYS A 147 -1.74 3.74 -5.82
CA LYS A 147 -1.34 5.16 -5.81
C LYS A 147 0.17 5.34 -5.75
N ALA A 148 0.87 4.53 -4.96
CA ALA A 148 2.35 4.55 -4.91
C ALA A 148 2.96 4.11 -6.25
N GLN A 149 2.39 3.09 -6.90
CA GLN A 149 2.82 2.61 -8.23
C GLN A 149 2.59 3.67 -9.31
N GLU A 150 1.44 4.35 -9.30
CA GLU A 150 1.13 5.46 -10.20
C GLU A 150 2.08 6.66 -9.99
N GLN A 151 2.35 7.01 -8.73
CA GLN A 151 3.34 8.05 -8.41
C GLN A 151 4.74 7.68 -8.88
N LEU A 152 5.16 6.41 -8.71
CA LEU A 152 6.45 5.92 -9.18
C LEU A 152 6.53 5.92 -10.71
N GLN A 153 5.50 5.47 -11.43
CA GLN A 153 5.45 5.55 -12.89
C GLN A 153 5.44 7.00 -13.39
N GLY A 154 4.70 7.90 -12.72
CA GLY A 154 4.72 9.32 -13.03
C GLY A 154 6.05 10.01 -12.69
N ALA A 155 6.77 9.53 -11.67
CA ALA A 155 8.11 10.00 -11.33
C ALA A 155 9.14 9.47 -12.33
N VAL A 156 9.09 8.19 -12.70
CA VAL A 156 9.94 7.55 -13.70
C VAL A 156 9.68 8.14 -15.09
N GLY A 157 8.44 8.43 -15.47
CA GLY A 157 8.10 9.13 -16.71
C GLY A 157 8.62 10.57 -16.74
N ARG A 158 8.61 11.26 -15.58
CA ARG A 158 9.24 12.60 -15.42
C ARG A 158 10.76 12.54 -15.42
N LEU A 159 11.37 11.53 -14.80
CA LEU A 159 12.82 11.27 -14.82
C LEU A 159 13.29 10.85 -16.21
N GLY A 160 12.50 10.08 -16.94
CA GLY A 160 12.75 9.66 -18.33
C GLY A 160 12.61 10.79 -19.35
N THR A 161 12.14 11.97 -18.94
CA THR A 161 11.98 13.14 -19.83
C THR A 161 12.85 14.33 -19.45
N ASN A 162 13.50 14.35 -18.28
CA ASN A 162 14.27 15.52 -17.83
C ASN A 162 15.79 15.35 -17.98
N SER A 163 16.26 15.76 -19.16
CA SER A 163 17.30 16.78 -19.39
C SER A 163 18.70 16.65 -18.78
N SER A 164 18.99 15.83 -17.77
CA SER A 164 20.32 15.77 -17.15
C SER A 164 21.27 14.89 -17.94
N MET A 165 20.85 13.70 -18.39
CA MET A 165 21.67 12.84 -19.25
C MET A 165 21.85 13.44 -20.65
N ALA A 166 20.77 13.99 -21.22
CA ALA A 166 20.82 14.70 -22.50
C ALA A 166 21.62 16.03 -22.44
N ALA A 167 21.74 16.67 -21.27
CA ALA A 167 22.61 17.83 -21.10
C ALA A 167 24.09 17.42 -20.99
N PHE A 168 24.38 16.25 -20.39
CA PHE A 168 25.72 15.68 -20.37
C PHE A 168 26.17 15.28 -21.79
N GLU A 169 25.35 14.57 -22.57
CA GLU A 169 25.68 14.24 -23.97
C GLU A 169 25.92 15.48 -24.83
N ARG A 170 25.09 16.53 -24.69
CA ARG A 170 25.33 17.80 -25.40
C ARG A 170 26.60 18.52 -24.95
N MET A 171 26.98 18.39 -23.68
CA MET A 171 28.21 18.99 -23.17
C MET A 171 29.43 18.22 -23.66
N GLU A 172 29.36 16.89 -23.70
CA GLU A 172 30.38 16.00 -24.26
C GLU A 172 30.60 16.28 -25.75
N GLU A 173 29.53 16.39 -26.54
CA GLU A 173 29.62 16.74 -27.96
C GLU A 173 30.25 18.13 -28.18
N LYS A 174 29.92 19.10 -27.32
CA LYS A 174 30.50 20.45 -27.38
C LYS A 174 31.97 20.47 -26.96
N VAL A 175 32.38 19.64 -26.00
CA VAL A 175 33.79 19.47 -25.61
C VAL A 175 34.57 18.83 -26.75
N LEU A 176 34.08 17.74 -27.33
CA LEU A 176 34.68 17.11 -28.51
C LEU A 176 34.84 18.10 -29.68
N GLN A 177 33.84 18.95 -29.92
CA GLN A 177 33.90 19.95 -30.98
C GLN A 177 34.91 21.06 -30.67
N MET A 178 35.06 21.45 -29.39
CA MET A 178 36.10 22.39 -28.97
C MET A 178 37.50 21.77 -29.06
N GLU A 179 37.68 20.51 -28.69
CA GLU A 179 38.94 19.77 -28.83
C GLU A 179 39.34 19.62 -30.30
N ALA A 180 38.41 19.20 -31.16
CA ALA A 180 38.62 19.11 -32.59
C ALA A 180 38.97 20.47 -33.20
N LYS A 181 38.31 21.54 -32.76
CA LYS A 181 38.62 22.91 -33.21
C LYS A 181 39.99 23.36 -32.71
N ALA A 182 40.36 23.03 -31.47
CA ALA A 182 41.67 23.33 -30.89
C ALA A 182 42.79 22.60 -31.65
N GLN A 183 42.61 21.31 -31.96
CA GLN A 183 43.52 20.52 -32.79
C GLN A 183 43.63 21.11 -34.21
N ALA A 184 42.51 21.43 -34.85
CA ALA A 184 42.52 22.06 -36.17
C ALA A 184 43.23 23.42 -36.15
N THR A 185 43.05 24.24 -35.11
CA THR A 185 43.81 25.49 -34.94
C THR A 185 45.28 25.26 -34.60
N ALA A 186 45.65 24.18 -33.93
CA ALA A 186 47.04 23.84 -33.68
C ALA A 186 47.74 23.36 -34.96
N GLU A 187 47.04 22.62 -35.83
CA GLU A 187 47.52 22.27 -37.18
C GLU A 187 47.60 23.50 -38.10
N LEU A 188 46.61 24.40 -38.03
CA LEU A 188 46.64 25.70 -38.74
C LEU A 188 47.71 26.66 -38.17
N ALA A 189 47.98 26.64 -36.87
CA ALA A 189 49.05 27.44 -36.25
C ALA A 189 50.43 26.83 -36.52
N GLY A 190 50.54 25.50 -36.58
CA GLY A 190 51.74 24.80 -37.03
C GLY A 190 52.08 25.16 -38.47
N THR A 191 51.09 25.22 -39.36
CA THR A 191 51.30 25.70 -40.73
C THR A 191 51.57 27.20 -40.81
N ASN A 192 50.98 28.02 -39.93
CA ASN A 192 51.22 29.47 -39.94
C ASN A 192 52.59 29.85 -39.32
N LEU A 193 53.09 29.12 -38.32
CA LEU A 193 54.42 29.32 -37.75
C LEU A 193 55.51 28.84 -38.72
N GLU A 194 55.33 27.68 -39.34
CA GLU A 194 56.23 27.18 -40.40
C GLU A 194 56.22 28.10 -41.63
N SER A 195 55.06 28.66 -42.02
CA SER A 195 54.99 29.66 -43.09
C SER A 195 55.59 31.01 -42.70
N GLN A 196 55.56 31.39 -41.42
CA GLN A 196 56.21 32.58 -40.91
C GLN A 196 57.73 32.38 -40.77
N PHE A 197 58.21 31.18 -40.44
CA PHE A 197 59.62 30.83 -40.52
C PHE A 197 60.10 30.74 -41.96
N ALA A 198 59.35 30.12 -42.88
CA ALA A 198 59.68 30.13 -44.31
C ALA A 198 59.65 31.54 -44.92
N ALA A 199 58.78 32.44 -44.45
CA ALA A 199 58.74 33.84 -44.86
C ALA A 199 59.82 34.72 -44.19
N LEU A 200 60.30 34.36 -42.99
CA LEU A 200 61.48 34.96 -42.35
C LEU A 200 62.78 34.42 -42.95
N GLU A 201 62.83 33.15 -43.35
CA GLU A 201 63.95 32.51 -44.08
C GLU A 201 64.01 32.99 -45.54
N ALA A 202 62.88 33.40 -46.13
CA ALA A 202 62.83 34.03 -47.46
C ALA A 202 63.03 35.56 -47.43
N GLY A 203 63.28 36.16 -46.27
CA GLY A 203 63.32 37.60 -46.05
C GLY A 203 64.53 38.07 -45.22
N GLY A 204 65.75 37.82 -45.70
CA GLY A 204 66.98 38.40 -45.18
C GLY A 204 68.24 37.65 -45.62
N ASP A 205 69.17 38.37 -46.27
CA ASP A 205 70.58 38.01 -46.49
C ASP A 205 70.98 37.07 -47.64
N VAL A 206 70.27 37.09 -48.77
CA VAL A 206 70.77 36.44 -50.02
C VAL A 206 71.21 37.44 -51.10
N GLU A 207 70.84 38.72 -51.01
CA GLU A 207 71.27 39.75 -51.99
C GLU A 207 72.17 40.87 -51.41
N ASP A 208 72.57 40.78 -50.13
CA ASP A 208 73.84 41.36 -49.59
C ASP A 208 75.06 40.47 -49.92
N GLU A 209 74.79 39.38 -50.67
CA GLU A 209 75.70 38.96 -51.72
C GLU A 209 76.34 40.16 -52.44
N LEU A 210 77.46 39.83 -53.03
CA LEU A 210 78.06 40.56 -54.13
C LEU A 210 78.83 41.83 -53.79
N ALA A 211 78.58 42.54 -52.70
CA ALA A 211 79.17 43.88 -52.54
C ALA A 211 80.40 44.02 -51.62
N ALA A 212 80.63 43.14 -50.64
CA ALA A 212 81.84 43.24 -49.79
C ALA A 212 82.70 41.98 -49.87
N MET A 213 82.75 41.33 -51.03
CA MET A 213 83.89 41.45 -51.95
C MET A 213 85.25 41.65 -51.26
N LYS A 214 86.04 40.58 -51.41
CA LYS A 214 87.46 40.57 -51.78
C LYS A 214 88.51 40.96 -50.77
N ALA A 215 88.25 41.83 -49.81
CA ALA A 215 89.39 42.65 -49.43
C ALA A 215 90.14 42.25 -48.17
N GLN A 216 89.57 41.53 -47.20
CA GLN A 216 90.25 41.46 -45.90
C GLN A 216 90.19 40.12 -45.19
N LEU A 217 91.32 39.41 -45.30
CA LEU A 217 91.95 38.60 -44.25
C LEU A 217 91.19 37.32 -43.86
N ALA A 218 91.56 36.17 -44.42
CA ALA A 218 92.63 35.33 -43.87
C ALA A 218 92.23 34.53 -42.61
N GLY A 219 92.07 33.21 -42.81
CA GLY A 219 92.21 32.14 -41.80
C GLY A 219 90.93 31.86 -41.00
N GLY A 220 90.54 30.62 -40.70
CA GLY A 220 91.08 29.31 -40.99
C GLY A 220 90.24 28.25 -40.24
N THR A 221 89.82 27.20 -40.96
CA THR A 221 89.82 25.76 -40.60
C THR A 221 89.04 25.22 -39.37
N THR A 222 88.18 24.22 -39.68
CA THR A 222 87.70 23.03 -38.89
C THR A 222 86.75 23.23 -37.70
N ALA A 223 85.87 22.29 -37.28
CA ALA A 223 85.16 21.12 -37.83
C ALA A 223 84.33 20.49 -36.66
N THR A 224 83.25 19.74 -36.98
CA THR A 224 82.86 18.43 -36.38
C THR A 224 81.96 18.29 -35.12
N THR A 225 80.75 17.75 -35.38
CA THR A 225 79.98 16.60 -34.76
C THR A 225 79.50 16.63 -33.29
N ALA A 226 78.48 15.89 -32.78
CA ALA A 226 77.65 14.74 -33.18
C ALA A 226 76.43 14.55 -32.21
N LEU A 227 75.43 13.74 -32.63
CA LEU A 227 74.35 13.04 -31.87
C LEU A 227 74.92 11.84 -31.03
N PRO A 228 74.20 10.78 -30.53
CA PRO A 228 72.75 10.40 -30.46
C PRO A 228 72.28 9.75 -29.08
N ALA A 229 70.97 9.60 -28.77
CA ALA A 229 69.95 8.53 -28.98
C ALA A 229 69.93 7.30 -28.02
N GLY A 230 68.72 6.79 -27.72
CA GLY A 230 68.48 5.41 -27.23
C GLY A 230 67.17 5.15 -26.47
N ASP A 231 66.15 4.66 -27.19
CA ASP A 231 64.81 4.14 -26.81
C ASP A 231 64.87 2.58 -26.60
N PRO A 232 63.83 1.71 -26.69
CA PRO A 232 62.41 1.68 -26.24
C PRO A 232 61.91 0.31 -25.61
N THR A 233 60.76 0.33 -24.88
CA THR A 233 59.59 -0.64 -24.76
C THR A 233 59.78 -2.21 -24.64
N PRO A 234 58.76 -3.15 -24.58
CA PRO A 234 57.26 -3.09 -24.57
C PRO A 234 56.44 -4.17 -23.71
N VAL A 235 55.09 -4.04 -23.72
CA VAL A 235 53.90 -4.98 -23.76
C VAL A 235 53.67 -6.33 -22.95
N ASN A 236 52.51 -6.40 -22.26
CA ASN A 236 51.30 -7.29 -22.44
C ASN A 236 51.10 -8.72 -21.80
N VAL A 237 49.79 -9.01 -21.55
CA VAL A 237 48.95 -10.25 -21.46
C VAL A 237 48.65 -10.98 -20.12
N SER A 238 47.34 -11.20 -19.95
CA SER A 238 46.49 -11.96 -19.01
C SER A 238 46.66 -13.51 -18.96
N GLN A 239 46.30 -14.16 -17.83
CA GLN A 239 45.22 -15.18 -17.65
C GLN A 239 45.42 -16.13 -16.44
N SER A 240 44.28 -16.45 -15.79
CA SER A 240 43.87 -17.70 -15.11
C SER A 240 44.63 -18.29 -13.91
N SER A 241 43.96 -18.30 -12.75
CA SER A 241 43.78 -19.51 -11.93
C SER A 241 42.59 -19.37 -10.96
N SER A 242 41.41 -19.73 -11.46
CA SER A 242 40.31 -20.23 -10.64
C SER A 242 40.69 -21.59 -10.03
N VAL A 243 40.04 -21.96 -8.91
CA VAL A 243 39.80 -23.33 -8.37
C VAL A 243 40.35 -23.62 -6.96
N ASP A 244 41.31 -22.87 -6.40
CA ASP A 244 41.85 -23.22 -5.06
C ASP A 244 41.22 -22.50 -3.86
N ALA A 245 40.45 -21.43 -4.05
CA ALA A 245 39.86 -20.68 -2.92
C ALA A 245 38.50 -21.24 -2.44
N GLU A 246 37.79 -22.01 -3.27
CA GLU A 246 36.50 -22.63 -2.94
C GLU A 246 36.65 -23.90 -2.06
N LEU A 247 37.88 -24.34 -1.78
CA LEU A 247 38.18 -25.55 -1.01
C LEU A 247 38.55 -25.30 0.46
N GLU A 248 38.94 -24.07 0.83
CA GLU A 248 39.22 -23.67 2.22
C GLU A 248 37.96 -23.23 2.98
N ALA A 249 36.92 -22.77 2.26
CA ALA A 249 35.68 -22.29 2.87
C ALA A 249 34.82 -23.41 3.49
N LEU A 250 34.89 -24.66 2.97
CA LEU A 250 34.10 -25.79 3.45
C LEU A 250 34.75 -26.60 4.59
N LYS A 251 36.04 -26.39 4.90
CA LYS A 251 36.74 -27.11 5.98
C LYS A 251 36.69 -26.40 7.33
N ARG A 252 36.52 -25.08 7.38
CA ARG A 252 36.45 -24.36 8.67
C ARG A 252 35.06 -24.34 9.30
N GLU A 253 34.01 -24.60 8.51
CA GLU A 253 32.63 -24.66 9.00
C GLU A 253 32.29 -26.01 9.68
N LEU A 254 33.18 -27.01 9.62
CA LEU A 254 33.00 -28.33 10.22
C LEU A 254 33.79 -28.57 11.52
N ASP A 255 34.77 -27.72 11.85
CA ASP A 255 35.61 -27.82 13.06
C ASP A 255 35.18 -26.88 14.21
N SER A 256 34.06 -26.15 14.04
CA SER A 256 33.49 -25.28 15.09
C SER A 256 32.07 -25.67 15.53
N LEU A 257 31.67 -26.92 15.28
CA LEU A 257 30.49 -27.60 15.84
C LEU A 257 30.94 -28.71 16.80
#